data_AF-A0A453FYY3-F1
#
_entry.id   AF-A0A453FYY3-F1
#
_cell.length_a   1.000
_cell.length_b   1.000
_cell.length_c   1.000
_cell.angle_alpha   90.00
_cell.angle_beta   90.00
_cell.angle_gamma   90.00
#
_symmetry.space_group_name_H-M   'P 1'
#
loop_
_entity.id
_entity.type
_entity.pdbx_description
1 polymer ?
#
loop_
_entity_poly.entity_id
_entity_poly.type
_entity_poly.pdbx_seq_one_letter_code
_entity_poly.pdbx_strand_id
1 'polypeptide(L)'
;MTTKSDVYAFGVVLAELITGLRALVRDNKEANKTKSLISTMRKAFKSEDVESSLEGIIDPSLKDNYPIEEVCKLVNISMWCLSEDPLDRPEMREIMPMLSRIHLTSIEWEASLGGDAEVFSGVFNGR
;
A
#
# COMPACT_ATOMS: atom_id res chain seq x y z
N MET A 1 -11.40 -4.99 -20.85
CA MET A 1 -11.47 -4.93 -19.38
C MET A 1 -12.06 -6.22 -18.87
N THR A 2 -11.48 -6.79 -17.83
CA THR A 2 -11.99 -7.97 -17.12
C THR A 2 -11.97 -7.68 -15.63
N THR A 3 -12.75 -8.41 -14.84
CA THR A 3 -12.74 -8.29 -13.37
C THR A 3 -11.32 -8.47 -12.80
N LYS A 4 -10.52 -9.38 -13.38
CA LYS A 4 -9.12 -9.60 -12.98
C LYS A 4 -8.16 -8.48 -13.40
N SER A 5 -8.44 -7.73 -14.48
CA SER A 5 -7.66 -6.53 -14.80
C SER A 5 -7.98 -5.39 -13.83
N ASP A 6 -9.24 -5.30 -13.39
CA ASP A 6 -9.67 -4.28 -12.43
C ASP A 6 -9.08 -4.55 -11.04
N VAL A 7 -9.03 -5.81 -10.61
CA VAL A 7 -8.32 -6.23 -9.38
C VAL A 7 -6.83 -5.88 -9.44
N TYR A 8 -6.17 -6.12 -10.57
CA TYR A 8 -4.76 -5.75 -10.73
C TYR A 8 -4.56 -4.24 -10.63
N ALA A 9 -5.40 -3.45 -11.31
CA ALA A 9 -5.36 -1.99 -11.22
C ALA A 9 -5.61 -1.49 -9.80
N PHE A 10 -6.52 -2.12 -9.05
CA PHE A 10 -6.74 -1.85 -7.64
C PHE A 10 -5.49 -2.12 -6.80
N GLY A 11 -4.79 -3.24 -7.04
CA GLY A 11 -3.50 -3.53 -6.41
C GLY A 11 -2.43 -2.46 -6.68
N VAL A 12 -2.39 -1.94 -7.91
CA VAL A 12 -1.50 -0.81 -8.26
C VAL A 12 -1.86 0.44 -7.45
N VAL A 13 -3.14 0.78 -7.33
CA VAL A 13 -3.57 1.94 -6.54
C VAL A 13 -3.21 1.77 -5.05
N LEU A 14 -3.39 0.57 -4.48
CA LEU A 14 -2.95 0.30 -3.11
C LEU A 14 -1.44 0.50 -2.95
N ALA A 15 -0.64 0.01 -3.89
CA ALA A 15 0.80 0.24 -3.92
C ALA A 15 1.17 1.72 -3.95
N GLU A 16 0.49 2.52 -4.78
CA GLU A 16 0.71 3.97 -4.87
C GLU A 16 0.35 4.67 -3.54
N LEU A 17 -0.73 4.26 -2.88
CA LEU A 17 -1.15 4.83 -1.60
C LEU A 17 -0.20 4.49 -0.45
N ILE A 18 0.32 3.25 -0.41
CA ILE A 18 1.25 2.81 0.66
C ILE A 18 2.59 3.55 0.54
N THR A 19 3.07 3.76 -0.69
CA THR A 19 4.42 4.28 -0.94
C THR A 19 4.47 5.78 -1.21
N GLY A 20 3.33 6.40 -1.52
CA GLY A 20 3.27 7.80 -1.99
C GLY A 20 3.90 8.00 -3.38
N LEU A 21 4.27 6.92 -4.07
CA LEU A 21 4.95 6.94 -5.37
C LEU A 21 3.98 6.60 -6.50
N ARG A 22 4.25 7.14 -7.69
CA ARG A 22 3.51 6.77 -8.91
C ARG A 22 3.98 5.40 -9.40
N ALA A 23 3.05 4.60 -9.94
CA ALA A 23 3.33 3.23 -10.38
C ALA A 23 4.45 3.12 -11.43
N LEU A 24 4.59 4.16 -12.26
CA LEU A 24 5.66 4.32 -13.24
C LEU A 24 6.44 5.60 -12.91
N VAL A 25 7.65 5.45 -12.38
CA VAL A 25 8.57 6.57 -12.16
C VAL A 25 9.64 6.54 -13.24
N ARG A 26 9.80 7.64 -13.98
CA ARG A 26 10.97 7.83 -14.85
C ARG A 26 12.20 7.99 -13.97
N ASP A 27 13.23 7.18 -14.19
CA ASP A 27 14.46 7.31 -13.43
C ASP A 27 15.14 8.65 -13.79
N ASN A 28 15.30 9.52 -12.79
CA ASN A 28 15.93 10.83 -12.96
C ASN A 28 17.41 10.71 -13.39
N LYS A 29 18.04 9.54 -13.24
CA LYS A 29 19.42 9.29 -13.66
C LYS A 29 19.55 8.66 -15.05
N GLU A 30 18.51 7.97 -15.55
CA GLU A 30 18.51 7.32 -16.86
C GLU A 30 17.15 7.56 -17.53
N ALA A 31 17.06 8.57 -18.41
CA ALA A 31 15.82 9.01 -19.05
C ALA A 31 15.05 7.89 -19.79
N ASN A 32 15.70 6.77 -20.10
CA ASN A 32 15.12 5.61 -20.79
C ASN A 32 14.75 4.45 -19.86
N LYS A 33 14.92 4.58 -18.54
CA LYS A 33 14.64 3.51 -17.58
C LYS A 33 13.47 3.90 -16.69
N THR A 34 12.35 3.21 -16.85
CA THR A 34 11.21 3.31 -15.94
C THR A 34 11.40 2.32 -14.80
N LYS A 35 11.43 2.80 -13.56
CA LYS A 35 11.36 1.93 -12.39
C LYS A 35 9.89 1.61 -12.13
N SER A 36 9.57 0.32 -12.17
CA SER A 36 8.23 -0.17 -11.82
C SER A 36 8.11 -0.23 -10.31
N LEU A 37 7.16 0.49 -9.73
CA LEU A 37 6.84 0.45 -8.30
C LEU A 37 6.60 -1.00 -7.83
N ILE A 38 5.91 -1.78 -8.65
CA ILE A 38 5.60 -3.19 -8.41
C ILE A 38 6.88 -4.01 -8.26
N SER A 39 7.91 -3.73 -9.06
CA SER A 39 9.20 -4.41 -8.94
C SER A 39 9.92 -4.10 -7.62
N THR A 40 9.77 -2.87 -7.11
CA THR A 40 10.31 -2.45 -5.81
C THR A 40 9.56 -3.14 -4.67
N MET A 41 8.23 -3.14 -4.70
CA MET A 41 7.41 -3.81 -3.69
C MET A 41 7.68 -5.32 -3.64
N ARG A 42 7.80 -5.99 -4.79
CA ARG A 42 8.14 -7.42 -4.84
C ARG A 42 9.51 -7.75 -4.25
N LYS A 43 10.46 -6.82 -4.30
CA LYS A 43 11.78 -7.00 -3.68
C LYS A 43 11.68 -6.86 -2.16
N ALA A 44 11.00 -5.81 -1.68
CA ALA A 44 10.77 -5.60 -0.25
C ALA A 44 10.01 -6.79 0.37
N PHE A 45 8.99 -7.29 -0.34
CA PHE A 45 8.17 -8.42 0.10
C PHE A 45 8.89 -9.78 0.16
N LYS A 46 10.05 -9.91 -0.52
CA LYS A 46 10.87 -11.15 -0.51
C LYS A 46 12.00 -11.12 0.52
N SER A 47 12.12 -10.03 1.29
CA SER A 47 13.15 -9.90 2.30
C SER A 47 12.91 -10.88 3.47
N GLU A 48 13.99 -11.30 4.13
CA GLU A 48 13.91 -12.11 5.35
C GLU A 48 13.26 -11.32 6.51
N ASP A 49 13.46 -10.00 6.51
CA ASP A 49 12.78 -9.06 7.40
C ASP A 49 11.85 -8.16 6.58
N VAL A 50 10.61 -8.63 6.45
CA VAL A 50 9.58 -7.95 5.65
C VAL A 50 9.20 -6.62 6.29
N GLU A 51 9.04 -6.54 7.61
CA GLU A 51 8.61 -5.32 8.30
C GLU A 51 9.62 -4.19 8.10
N SER A 52 10.91 -4.43 8.43
CA SER A 52 11.96 -3.43 8.24
C SER A 52 12.13 -3.03 6.77
N SER A 53 11.93 -3.98 5.84
CA SER A 53 12.04 -3.69 4.40
C SER A 53 10.85 -2.88 3.88
N LEU A 54 9.66 -3.07 4.47
CA LEU A 54 8.47 -2.31 4.14
C LEU A 54 8.53 -0.89 4.69
N GLU A 55 9.03 -0.69 5.92
CA GLU A 55 9.26 0.65 6.47
C GLU A 55 10.07 1.55 5.53
N GLY A 56 11.10 0.99 4.89
CA GLY A 56 11.93 1.72 3.92
C GLY A 56 11.21 2.14 2.62
N ILE A 57 9.99 1.66 2.36
CA ILE A 57 9.21 2.00 1.17
C ILE A 57 7.86 2.66 1.47
N ILE A 58 7.45 2.76 2.74
CA ILE A 58 6.23 3.47 3.13
C ILE A 58 6.39 4.97 2.86
N ASP A 59 5.29 5.63 2.50
CA ASP A 59 5.25 7.06 2.24
C ASP A 59 5.80 7.86 3.44
N PRO A 60 6.95 8.56 3.28
CA PRO A 60 7.54 9.35 4.35
C PRO A 60 6.65 10.49 4.85
N SER A 61 5.65 10.91 4.06
CA SER A 61 4.69 11.94 4.45
C SER A 61 3.77 11.51 5.58
N LEU A 62 3.64 10.20 5.83
CA LEU A 62 2.86 9.65 6.93
C LEU A 62 3.54 9.84 8.30
N LYS A 63 4.86 10.09 8.34
CA LYS A 63 5.62 10.40 9.57
C LYS A 63 5.36 9.41 10.71
N ASP A 64 5.42 8.12 10.41
CA ASP A 64 5.16 7.02 11.37
C ASP A 64 3.78 7.05 12.04
N ASN A 65 2.82 7.83 11.49
CA ASN A 65 1.44 7.88 11.97
C ASN A 65 0.60 6.76 11.35
N TYR A 66 1.00 5.52 11.58
CA TYR A 66 0.26 4.34 11.15
C TYR A 66 0.60 3.13 12.02
N PRO A 67 -0.33 2.17 12.18
CA PRO A 67 -0.01 0.88 12.74
C PRO A 67 0.71 0.01 11.71
N ILE A 68 2.01 -0.25 11.91
CA ILE A 68 2.86 -1.00 10.95
C ILE A 68 2.29 -2.37 10.60
N GLU A 69 1.68 -3.08 11.55
CA GLU A 69 1.04 -4.38 11.31
C GLU A 69 -0.10 -4.28 10.29
N GLU A 70 -0.88 -3.20 10.32
CA GLU A 70 -1.98 -2.97 9.39
C GLU A 70 -1.47 -2.57 8.01
N VAL A 71 -0.39 -1.80 7.94
CA VAL A 71 0.29 -1.51 6.67
C VAL A 71 0.84 -2.80 6.05
N CYS A 72 1.43 -3.70 6.84
CA CYS A 72 1.89 -5.00 6.34
C CYS A 72 0.73 -5.84 5.79
N LYS A 73 -0.44 -5.85 6.44
CA LYS A 73 -1.65 -6.50 5.90
C LYS A 73 -2.12 -5.85 4.61
N LEU A 74 -2.07 -4.52 4.51
CA LEU A 74 -2.43 -3.79 3.29
C LEU A 74 -1.47 -4.10 2.13
N VAL A 75 -0.16 -4.21 2.41
CA VAL A 75 0.84 -4.68 1.44
C VAL A 75 0.54 -6.10 0.98
N ASN A 76 0.19 -7.01 1.88
CA ASN A 76 -0.21 -8.38 1.51
C ASN A 76 -1.39 -8.37 0.53
N ILE A 77 -2.43 -7.57 0.79
CA ILE A 77 -3.59 -7.43 -0.11
C ILE A 77 -3.15 -6.87 -1.47
N SER A 78 -2.33 -5.82 -1.48
CA SER A 78 -1.76 -5.25 -2.71
C SER A 78 -1.01 -6.30 -3.52
N MET A 79 -0.11 -7.06 -2.88
CA MET A 79 0.69 -8.11 -3.52
C MET A 79 -0.17 -9.25 -4.08
N TRP A 80 -1.25 -9.62 -3.38
CA TRP A 80 -2.19 -10.64 -3.86
C TRP A 80 -2.98 -10.16 -5.09
N CYS A 81 -3.36 -8.88 -5.13
CA CYS A 81 -3.98 -8.27 -6.32
C CYS A 81 -3.01 -8.20 -7.51
N LEU A 82 -1.71 -8.06 -7.23
CA LEU A 82 -0.62 -7.91 -8.21
C LEU A 82 0.01 -9.24 -8.66
N SER A 83 -0.62 -10.38 -8.36
CA SER A 83 -0.22 -11.70 -8.86
C SER A 83 -0.11 -11.68 -10.39
N GLU A 84 0.97 -12.28 -10.90
CA GLU A 84 1.21 -12.34 -12.35
C GLU A 84 0.11 -13.15 -13.04
N ASP A 85 -0.21 -14.32 -12.51
CA ASP A 85 -1.33 -15.14 -12.95
C ASP A 85 -2.66 -14.47 -12.55
N PRO A 86 -3.55 -14.13 -13.51
CA PRO A 86 -4.88 -13.63 -13.22
C PRO A 86 -5.76 -14.57 -12.38
N LEU A 87 -5.50 -15.88 -12.41
CA LEU A 87 -6.25 -16.87 -11.63
C LEU A 87 -5.93 -16.78 -10.14
N ASP A 88 -4.70 -16.42 -9.79
CA ASP A 88 -4.23 -16.28 -8.41
C ASP A 88 -4.68 -14.96 -7.76
N ARG A 89 -5.16 -14.00 -8.55
CA ARG A 89 -5.68 -12.73 -8.03
C ARG A 89 -6.99 -12.99 -7.29
N PRO A 90 -7.27 -12.32 -6.16
CA PRO A 90 -8.53 -12.46 -5.45
C PRO A 90 -9.72 -11.90 -6.23
N GLU A 91 -10.92 -12.19 -5.76
CA GLU A 91 -12.12 -11.42 -6.06
C GLU A 91 -12.27 -10.23 -5.09
N MET A 92 -12.89 -9.12 -5.54
CA MET A 92 -13.12 -7.97 -4.65
C MET A 92 -13.94 -8.33 -3.41
N ARG A 93 -14.85 -9.32 -3.49
CA ARG A 93 -15.62 -9.80 -2.32
C ARG A 93 -14.73 -10.40 -1.23
N GLU A 94 -13.56 -10.92 -1.58
CA GLU A 94 -12.58 -11.47 -0.63
C GLU A 94 -11.73 -10.35 -0.03
N ILE A 95 -11.46 -9.30 -0.80
CA ILE A 95 -10.67 -8.13 -0.37
C ILE A 95 -11.43 -7.26 0.63
N MET A 96 -12.71 -6.98 0.38
CA MET A 96 -13.48 -6.02 1.18
C MET A 96 -13.47 -6.31 2.69
N PRO A 97 -13.73 -7.54 3.17
CA PRO A 97 -13.71 -7.83 4.60
C PRO A 97 -12.33 -7.59 5.25
N MET A 98 -11.24 -7.82 4.50
CA MET A 98 -9.88 -7.60 5.01
C MET A 98 -9.60 -6.11 5.17
N LEU A 99 -9.97 -5.29 4.18
CA LEU A 99 -9.83 -3.83 4.26
C LEU A 99 -10.71 -3.24 5.37
N SER A 100 -11.93 -3.74 5.55
CA SER A 100 -12.80 -3.31 6.65
C SER A 100 -12.18 -3.59 8.02
N ARG A 101 -11.53 -4.75 8.18
CA ARG A 101 -10.80 -5.08 9.42
C ARG A 101 -9.61 -4.16 9.63
N ILE A 102 -8.80 -3.92 8.61
CA ILE A 102 -7.67 -2.98 8.66
C ILE A 102 -8.14 -1.60 9.10
N HIS A 103 -9.24 -1.12 8.52
CA HIS A 103 -9.81 0.18 8.85
C HIS A 103 -10.29 0.26 10.31
N LEU A 104 -11.01 -0.75 10.79
CA LEU A 104 -11.48 -0.80 12.18
C LEU A 104 -10.31 -0.82 13.16
N THR A 105 -9.30 -1.65 12.93
CA THR A 105 -8.10 -1.69 13.79
C THR A 105 -7.34 -0.36 13.76
N SER A 106 -7.30 0.33 12.61
CA SER A 106 -6.66 1.63 12.50
C SER A 106 -7.38 2.70 13.33
N ILE A 107 -8.72 2.69 13.37
CA ILE A 107 -9.52 3.57 14.23
C ILE A 107 -9.25 3.29 15.72
N GLU A 108 -9.19 2.01 16.10
CA GLU A 108 -8.89 1.61 17.48
C GLU A 108 -7.47 2.04 17.89
N TRP A 109 -6.50 1.88 17.00
CA TRP A 109 -5.14 2.36 17.19
C TRP A 109 -5.12 3.87 17.37
N GLU A 110 -5.78 4.64 16.51
CA GLU A 110 -5.89 6.11 16.64
C GLU A 110 -6.53 6.52 17.98
N ALA A 111 -7.61 5.86 18.39
CA ALA A 111 -8.27 6.12 19.68
C ALA A 111 -7.35 5.84 20.88
N SER A 112 -6.47 4.83 20.76
CA SER A 112 -5.50 4.49 21.81
C SER A 112 -4.42 5.56 22.00
N LEU A 113 -4.19 6.44 21.01
CA LEU A 113 -3.23 7.55 21.08
C LEU A 113 -3.74 8.75 21.88
N GLY A 114 -4.95 8.70 22.45
CA GLY A 114 -5.40 9.68 23.45
C GLY A 114 -5.76 11.07 22.92
N GLY A 115 -6.02 11.22 21.61
CA GLY A 115 -6.50 12.48 21.03
C GLY A 115 -5.42 13.52 20.68
N ASP A 116 -4.13 13.20 20.84
CA ASP A 116 -3.02 14.07 20.38
C ASP A 116 -2.80 14.03 18.86
N ALA A 117 -3.52 13.15 18.17
CA ALA A 117 -3.36 12.91 16.76
C ALA A 117 -4.52 13.56 15.99
N GLU A 118 -4.39 14.86 15.68
CA GLU A 118 -5.13 15.46 14.56
C GLU A 118 -4.62 14.87 13.22
N VAL A 119 -4.76 13.56 13.00
CA VAL A 119 -4.09 12.84 11.88
C VAL A 119 -4.67 13.23 10.51
N PHE A 120 -5.94 13.65 10.46
CA PHE A 120 -6.63 13.95 9.19
C PHE A 120 -7.09 15.40 9.01
N SER A 121 -6.86 16.32 9.97
CA SER A 121 -7.24 17.74 9.80
C SER A 121 -6.40 18.43 8.71
N GLY A 122 -5.14 18.01 8.53
CA GLY A 122 -4.21 18.58 7.54
C GLY A 122 -4.28 18.00 6.14
N VAL A 123 -4.80 16.79 5.95
CA VAL A 123 -4.81 16.09 4.64
C VAL A 123 -5.86 16.68 3.69
N PHE A 124 -6.93 17.28 4.21
CA PHE A 124 -7.98 17.90 3.39
C PHE A 124 -7.68 19.33 2.94
N ASN A 125 -6.57 19.93 3.39
CA ASN A 125 -6.30 21.35 3.14
C ASN A 125 -5.45 21.64 1.89
N GLY A 126 -5.30 20.68 0.97
CA GLY A 126 -4.46 20.86 -0.21
C GLY A 126 -4.72 19.87 -1.34
N ARG A 127 -5.85 20.03 -2.03
CA ARG A 127 -6.00 19.68 -3.45
C ARG A 127 -6.58 20.86 -4.20
#